data_AF-A0A6J4IWD2-F1
#
_entry.id   AF-A0A6J4IWD2-F1
#
_cell.length_a   1.000
_cell.length_b   1.000
_cell.length_c   1.000
_cell.angle_alpha   90.00
_cell.angle_beta   90.00
_cell.angle_gamma   90.00
#
_symmetry.space_group_name_H-M   'P 1'
#
loop_
_entity.id
_entity.type
_entity.pdbx_description
1 polymer ?
#
loop_
_entity_poly.entity_id
_entity_poly.type
_entity_poly.pdbx_seq_one_letter_code
_entity_poly.pdbx_strand_id
1 'polypeptide(L)'
;MPFSEARMGLLLDVDGPIASPVTRTVPQPIIDYLLRLAGAGWPVVFNTGRSDAFIREQLLNPMMASGIPDGVRFHAICEKGASWFSFDADGAGEVHVDEELALPSSFGDDVRDLVEEKYSALMFFDETKRAMVSVEQSLDVSSADYLAGQAEFDADALDILASYDMGGIRLGQERPDSNGEVGYRIDPTIISTDIESVRLGKDLGAERALALLAPFGEVPTIWRTVGDSRTDYAMADYLFAKGYDVAHVDVRPSDGVPEKPYPILIEEGLVNEEAGAAFLAGCVAVLAQ
;
A
#
# COMPACT_ATOMS: atom_id res chain seq x y z
N MET A 1 14.93 22.91 -1.11
CA MET A 1 15.23 23.06 -2.55
C MET A 1 16.65 22.58 -2.82
N PRO A 2 16.96 21.91 -3.96
CA PRO A 2 16.27 22.08 -5.23
C PRO A 2 15.57 20.80 -5.72
N PHE A 3 14.30 20.95 -6.07
CA PHE A 3 13.69 20.10 -7.07
C PHE A 3 14.29 20.50 -8.43
N SER A 4 14.66 19.51 -9.25
CA SER A 4 15.21 19.68 -10.60
C SER A 4 14.06 19.73 -11.62
N GLU A 5 14.24 20.43 -12.76
CA GLU A 5 13.34 20.33 -13.94
C GLU A 5 13.28 18.91 -14.53
N ALA A 6 14.19 18.02 -14.11
CA ALA A 6 14.17 16.61 -14.51
C ALA A 6 12.88 15.93 -14.04
N ARG A 7 12.22 15.24 -14.98
CA ARG A 7 11.08 14.34 -14.73
C ARG A 7 11.38 13.46 -13.52
N MET A 8 10.54 13.54 -12.50
CA MET A 8 10.67 12.80 -11.25
C MET A 8 9.59 11.71 -11.18
N GLY A 9 9.96 10.53 -10.70
CA GLY A 9 9.02 9.46 -10.39
C GLY A 9 8.42 9.65 -8.99
N LEU A 10 7.10 9.47 -8.86
CA LEU A 10 6.39 9.47 -7.60
C LEU A 10 5.88 8.06 -7.30
N LEU A 11 6.26 7.52 -6.15
CA LEU A 11 5.80 6.22 -5.66
C LEU A 11 5.14 6.41 -4.29
N LEU A 12 3.82 6.37 -4.27
CA LEU A 12 3.00 6.93 -3.22
C LEU A 12 2.26 5.82 -2.48
N ASP A 13 2.41 5.73 -1.16
CA ASP A 13 1.37 5.08 -0.37
C ASP A 13 0.07 5.88 -0.43
N VAL A 14 -1.04 5.20 -0.18
CA VAL A 14 -2.38 5.77 -0.28
C VAL A 14 -2.88 6.22 1.08
N ASP A 15 -2.93 5.35 2.08
CA ASP A 15 -3.43 5.69 3.41
C ASP A 15 -2.45 6.61 4.14
N GLY A 16 -2.91 7.77 4.61
CA GLY A 16 -2.01 8.76 5.20
C GLY A 16 -1.63 9.80 4.16
N PRO A 17 -0.67 9.57 3.24
CA PRO A 17 -0.22 10.63 2.33
C PRO A 17 -1.26 11.16 1.34
N ILE A 18 -2.19 10.32 0.87
CA ILE A 18 -3.10 10.65 -0.22
C ILE A 18 -4.55 10.61 0.24
N ALA A 19 -4.95 9.54 0.91
CA ALA A 19 -6.26 9.38 1.52
C ALA A 19 -6.17 9.66 3.02
N SER A 20 -7.14 10.39 3.55
CA SER A 20 -7.23 10.66 4.98
C SER A 20 -7.38 9.36 5.77
N PRO A 21 -6.57 9.11 6.82
CA PRO A 21 -6.76 7.94 7.67
C PRO A 21 -8.06 8.03 8.50
N VAL A 22 -8.68 9.22 8.58
CA VAL A 22 -9.95 9.44 9.30
C VAL A 22 -11.15 9.21 8.38
N THR A 23 -11.21 9.88 7.24
CA THR A 23 -12.38 9.79 6.35
C THR A 23 -12.26 8.71 5.28
N ARG A 24 -11.05 8.16 5.08
CA ARG A 24 -10.71 7.21 3.99
C ARG A 24 -11.00 7.75 2.59
N THR A 25 -11.04 9.09 2.44
CA THR A 25 -11.27 9.78 1.17
C THR A 25 -10.04 10.60 0.77
N VAL A 26 -9.89 10.85 -0.53
CA VAL A 26 -8.82 11.69 -1.08
C VAL A 26 -9.31 13.14 -1.19
N PRO A 27 -8.64 14.11 -0.54
CA PRO A 27 -8.96 15.52 -0.69
C PRO A 27 -8.82 15.99 -2.15
N GLN A 28 -9.77 16.83 -2.61
CA GLN A 28 -9.77 17.36 -3.98
C GLN A 28 -8.44 18.03 -4.39
N PRO A 29 -7.75 18.83 -3.54
CA PRO A 29 -6.48 19.41 -3.93
C PRO A 29 -5.40 18.38 -4.29
N ILE A 30 -5.39 17.23 -3.61
CA ILE A 30 -4.44 16.15 -3.91
C ILE A 30 -4.71 15.57 -5.30
N ILE A 31 -5.98 15.34 -5.64
CA ILE A 31 -6.37 14.90 -7.00
C ILE A 31 -5.87 15.91 -8.04
N ASP A 32 -6.12 17.20 -7.83
CA ASP A 32 -5.71 18.25 -8.76
C ASP A 32 -4.18 18.28 -8.96
N TYR A 33 -3.40 18.08 -7.89
CA TYR A 33 -1.94 18.02 -7.97
C TYR A 33 -1.45 16.77 -8.70
N LEU A 34 -2.00 15.59 -8.40
CA LEU A 34 -1.64 14.33 -9.06
C LEU A 34 -1.90 14.40 -10.57
N LEU A 35 -3.06 14.92 -10.97
CA LEU A 35 -3.41 15.11 -12.38
C LEU A 35 -2.47 16.09 -13.07
N ARG A 36 -2.11 17.19 -12.41
CA ARG A 36 -1.18 18.19 -12.96
C ARG A 36 0.24 17.66 -13.11
N LEU A 37 0.75 16.94 -12.11
CA LEU A 37 2.08 16.32 -12.14
C LEU A 37 2.16 15.25 -13.23
N ALA A 38 1.17 14.37 -13.30
CA ALA A 38 1.09 13.34 -14.32
C ALA A 38 0.90 13.93 -15.73
N GLY A 39 0.12 14.99 -15.87
CA GLY A 39 -0.04 15.75 -17.12
C GLY A 39 1.24 16.46 -17.59
N ALA A 40 2.13 16.81 -16.66
CA ALA A 40 3.51 17.25 -16.96
C ALA A 40 4.47 16.09 -17.25
N GLY A 41 3.93 14.86 -17.34
CA GLY A 41 4.66 13.64 -17.67
C GLY A 41 5.26 12.93 -16.47
N TRP A 42 5.16 13.42 -15.23
CA TRP A 42 5.77 12.72 -14.08
C TRP A 42 5.10 11.35 -13.87
N PRO A 43 5.83 10.23 -13.79
CA PRO A 43 5.23 8.94 -13.46
C PRO A 43 4.67 8.97 -12.04
N VAL A 44 3.39 8.62 -11.90
CA VAL A 44 2.71 8.53 -10.61
C VAL A 44 2.23 7.10 -10.43
N VAL A 45 2.76 6.44 -9.41
CA VAL A 45 2.43 5.05 -9.06
C VAL A 45 1.96 5.01 -7.61
N PHE A 46 0.82 4.39 -7.37
CA PHE A 46 0.30 4.11 -6.03
C PHE A 46 0.76 2.72 -5.59
N ASN A 47 1.27 2.58 -4.37
CA ASN A 47 1.77 1.33 -3.81
C ASN A 47 1.26 1.18 -2.37
N THR A 48 0.26 0.33 -2.17
CA THR A 48 -0.55 0.29 -0.94
C THR A 48 -0.85 -1.14 -0.48
N GLY A 49 -1.24 -1.29 0.78
CA GLY A 49 -1.85 -2.51 1.31
C GLY A 49 -3.35 -2.65 0.97
N ARG A 50 -3.99 -1.61 0.42
CA ARG A 50 -5.41 -1.61 0.04
C ARG A 50 -5.66 -2.49 -1.19
N SER A 51 -6.93 -2.87 -1.37
CA SER A 51 -7.43 -3.61 -2.53
C SER A 51 -7.58 -2.73 -3.76
N ASP A 52 -7.69 -3.36 -4.94
CA ASP A 52 -8.01 -2.65 -6.18
C ASP A 52 -9.39 -1.98 -6.13
N ALA A 53 -10.34 -2.58 -5.41
CA ALA A 53 -11.67 -2.01 -5.19
C ALA A 53 -11.59 -0.64 -4.48
N PHE A 54 -10.78 -0.54 -3.43
CA PHE A 54 -10.54 0.72 -2.73
C PHE A 54 -9.93 1.78 -3.66
N ILE A 55 -8.92 1.41 -4.46
CA ILE A 55 -8.30 2.35 -5.42
C ILE A 55 -9.31 2.81 -6.47
N ARG A 56 -10.14 1.90 -6.98
CA ARG A 56 -11.20 2.23 -7.94
C ARG A 56 -12.17 3.27 -7.36
N GLU A 57 -12.59 3.06 -6.11
CA GLU A 57 -13.57 3.94 -5.46
C GLU A 57 -12.97 5.29 -5.04
N GLN A 58 -11.82 5.27 -4.36
CA GLN A 58 -11.28 6.44 -3.67
C GLN A 58 -10.29 7.27 -4.50
N LEU A 59 -9.71 6.70 -5.56
CA LEU A 59 -8.76 7.39 -6.43
C LEU A 59 -9.27 7.50 -7.87
N LEU A 60 -9.46 6.37 -8.55
CA LEU A 60 -9.86 6.35 -9.97
C LEU A 60 -11.13 7.18 -10.19
N ASN A 61 -12.23 6.88 -9.49
CA ASN A 61 -13.51 7.53 -9.72
C ASN A 61 -13.44 9.06 -9.49
N PRO A 62 -12.86 9.56 -8.38
CA PRO A 62 -12.65 11.00 -8.19
C PRO A 62 -11.72 11.65 -9.22
N MET A 63 -10.66 10.96 -9.65
CA MET A 63 -9.75 11.46 -10.69
C MET A 63 -10.44 11.55 -12.05
N MET A 64 -11.23 10.54 -12.42
CA MET A 64 -12.06 10.58 -13.64
C MET A 64 -13.09 11.71 -13.58
N ALA A 65 -13.75 11.91 -12.43
CA ALA A 65 -14.69 13.01 -12.24
C ALA A 65 -14.03 14.39 -12.38
N SER A 66 -12.75 14.49 -12.02
CA SER A 66 -11.93 15.71 -12.17
C SER A 66 -11.34 15.88 -13.57
N GLY A 67 -11.35 14.81 -14.38
CA GLY A 67 -10.84 14.78 -15.75
C GLY A 67 -9.37 14.38 -15.81
N ILE A 68 -9.09 13.10 -16.06
CA ILE A 68 -7.73 12.63 -16.36
C ILE A 68 -7.32 13.18 -17.74
N PRO A 69 -6.18 13.89 -17.88
CA PRO A 69 -5.74 14.41 -19.17
C PRO A 69 -5.44 13.29 -20.18
N ASP A 70 -5.64 13.58 -21.47
CA ASP A 70 -5.36 12.63 -22.56
C ASP A 70 -3.90 12.16 -22.52
N GLY A 71 -3.71 10.84 -22.68
CA GLY A 71 -2.39 10.21 -22.69
C GLY A 71 -1.73 10.05 -21.32
N VAL A 72 -2.36 10.52 -20.24
CA VAL A 72 -1.91 10.26 -18.86
C VAL A 72 -2.35 8.87 -18.42
N ARG A 73 -1.42 8.13 -17.83
CA ARG A 73 -1.66 6.82 -17.23
C ARG A 73 -1.11 6.78 -15.82
N PHE A 74 -1.91 6.21 -14.92
CA PHE A 74 -1.54 5.89 -13.55
C PHE A 74 -1.39 4.38 -13.39
N HIS A 75 -0.60 3.99 -12.40
CA HIS A 75 -0.45 2.59 -12.00
C HIS A 75 -0.78 2.45 -10.53
N ALA A 76 -1.49 1.38 -10.18
CA ALA A 76 -1.82 1.04 -8.82
C ALA A 76 -1.32 -0.37 -8.52
N ILE A 77 -0.50 -0.47 -7.48
CA ILE A 77 -0.04 -1.70 -6.89
C ILE A 77 -0.73 -1.82 -5.54
N CYS A 78 -1.54 -2.85 -5.44
CA CYS A 78 -2.42 -3.13 -4.33
C CYS A 78 -1.82 -4.29 -3.52
N GLU A 79 -2.34 -4.50 -2.32
CA GLU A 79 -2.02 -5.69 -1.52
C GLU A 79 -0.52 -5.91 -1.35
N LYS A 80 0.22 -4.83 -1.05
CA LYS A 80 1.69 -4.84 -0.83
C LYS A 80 2.44 -5.52 -1.97
N GLY A 81 1.97 -5.31 -3.20
CA GLY A 81 2.54 -5.89 -4.40
C GLY A 81 1.61 -6.88 -5.09
N ALA A 82 0.82 -7.67 -4.36
CA ALA A 82 0.27 -8.91 -4.88
C ALA A 82 -0.67 -8.76 -6.07
N SER A 83 -1.34 -7.61 -6.19
CA SER A 83 -2.18 -7.29 -7.32
C SER A 83 -1.86 -5.91 -7.87
N TRP A 84 -2.09 -5.69 -9.17
CA TRP A 84 -1.83 -4.40 -9.80
C TRP A 84 -2.68 -4.19 -11.05
N PHE A 85 -2.90 -2.92 -11.36
CA PHE A 85 -3.57 -2.51 -12.60
C PHE A 85 -3.10 -1.11 -13.02
N SER A 86 -3.43 -0.74 -14.25
CA SER A 86 -3.24 0.61 -14.76
C SER A 86 -4.58 1.26 -15.05
N PHE A 87 -4.65 2.58 -14.99
CA PHE A 87 -5.85 3.32 -15.34
C PHE A 87 -5.54 4.66 -15.98
N ASP A 88 -6.49 5.14 -16.77
CA ASP A 88 -6.42 6.40 -17.51
C ASP A 88 -7.84 6.98 -17.68
N ALA A 89 -8.02 7.92 -18.61
CA ALA A 89 -9.30 8.59 -18.86
C ALA A 89 -10.42 7.64 -19.34
N ASP A 90 -10.07 6.47 -19.88
CA ASP A 90 -11.03 5.44 -20.29
C ASP A 90 -11.45 4.52 -19.12
N GLY A 91 -10.83 4.72 -17.96
CA GLY A 91 -11.10 3.98 -16.73
C GLY A 91 -9.98 2.99 -16.40
N ALA A 92 -10.32 2.00 -15.58
CA ALA A 92 -9.36 1.02 -15.09
C ALA A 92 -9.24 -0.17 -16.04
N GLY A 93 -7.99 -0.56 -16.32
CA GLY A 93 -7.67 -1.78 -17.04
C GLY A 93 -7.88 -3.06 -16.22
N GLU A 94 -7.37 -4.15 -16.77
CA GLU A 94 -7.37 -5.47 -16.13
C GLU A 94 -6.56 -5.44 -14.82
N VAL A 95 -7.10 -6.13 -13.80
CA VAL A 95 -6.38 -6.37 -12.55
C VAL A 95 -5.60 -7.67 -12.70
N HIS A 96 -4.29 -7.56 -12.57
CA HIS A 96 -3.41 -8.71 -12.49
C HIS A 96 -3.23 -9.09 -11.03
N VAL A 97 -3.20 -10.40 -10.76
CA VAL A 97 -2.93 -10.97 -9.44
C VAL A 97 -1.75 -11.93 -9.61
N ASP A 98 -0.79 -11.87 -8.69
CA ASP A 98 0.28 -12.86 -8.62
C ASP A 98 -0.20 -14.08 -7.83
N GLU A 99 -0.69 -15.07 -8.57
CA GLU A 99 -1.20 -16.33 -8.03
C GLU A 99 -0.12 -17.13 -7.27
N GLU A 100 1.18 -16.88 -7.49
CA GLU A 100 2.24 -17.51 -6.68
C GLU A 100 2.33 -16.93 -5.26
N LEU A 101 1.77 -15.74 -5.04
CA LEU A 101 1.74 -15.05 -3.76
C LEU A 101 0.37 -15.12 -3.09
N ALA A 102 -0.66 -15.53 -3.85
CA ALA A 102 -2.02 -15.64 -3.36
C ALA A 102 -2.18 -16.83 -2.40
N LEU A 103 -2.96 -16.62 -1.34
CA LEU A 103 -3.43 -17.71 -0.50
C LEU A 103 -4.45 -18.57 -1.26
N PRO A 104 -4.45 -19.90 -1.08
CA PRO A 104 -5.49 -20.76 -1.65
C PRO A 104 -6.89 -20.30 -1.24
N SER A 105 -7.85 -20.32 -2.16
CA SER A 105 -9.23 -19.89 -1.85
C SER A 105 -9.85 -20.68 -0.70
N SER A 106 -9.56 -21.98 -0.60
CA SER A 106 -10.04 -22.83 0.49
C SER A 106 -9.50 -22.40 1.86
N PHE A 107 -8.26 -21.89 1.91
CA PHE A 107 -7.72 -21.32 3.15
C PHE A 107 -8.50 -20.06 3.53
N GLY A 108 -8.79 -19.18 2.55
CA GLY A 108 -9.63 -18.01 2.77
C GLY A 108 -11.04 -18.36 3.25
N ASP A 109 -11.64 -19.41 2.69
CA ASP A 109 -12.96 -19.91 3.09
C ASP A 109 -12.94 -20.41 4.55
N ASP A 110 -11.93 -21.18 4.97
CA ASP A 110 -11.81 -21.63 6.36
C ASP A 110 -11.60 -20.48 7.35
N VAL A 111 -10.87 -19.42 6.96
CA VAL A 111 -10.72 -18.21 7.79
C VAL A 111 -12.04 -17.43 7.84
N ARG A 112 -12.80 -17.34 6.74
CA ARG A 112 -14.13 -16.74 6.72
C ARG A 112 -15.07 -17.47 7.69
N ASP A 113 -15.12 -18.79 7.61
CA ASP A 113 -15.93 -19.63 8.50
C ASP A 113 -15.51 -19.44 9.98
N LEU A 114 -14.21 -19.41 10.27
CA LEU A 114 -13.70 -19.11 11.60
C LEU A 114 -14.19 -17.76 12.13
N VAL A 115 -14.14 -16.71 11.29
CA VAL A 115 -14.64 -15.38 11.67
C VAL A 115 -16.14 -15.43 11.93
N GLU A 116 -16.93 -16.01 11.03
CA GLU A 116 -18.39 -16.09 11.16
C GLU A 116 -18.81 -16.85 12.44
N GLU A 117 -18.19 -17.99 12.70
CA GLU A 117 -18.57 -18.90 13.79
C GLU A 117 -18.09 -18.41 15.17
N LYS A 118 -16.89 -17.82 15.26
CA LYS A 118 -16.24 -17.53 16.55
C LYS A 118 -16.01 -16.04 16.81
N TYR A 119 -15.77 -15.24 15.78
CA TYR A 119 -15.25 -13.86 15.94
C TYR A 119 -16.14 -12.75 15.35
N SER A 120 -17.32 -13.08 14.81
CA SER A 120 -18.21 -12.14 14.11
C SER A 120 -18.70 -10.98 14.97
N ALA A 121 -18.68 -11.13 16.30
CA ALA A 121 -18.97 -10.05 17.23
C ALA A 121 -17.85 -8.99 17.33
N LEU A 122 -16.64 -9.30 16.88
CA LEU A 122 -15.44 -8.47 17.03
C LEU A 122 -14.87 -7.98 15.70
N MET A 123 -14.97 -8.80 14.66
CA MET A 123 -14.31 -8.57 13.38
C MET A 123 -15.10 -9.15 12.21
N PHE A 124 -14.76 -8.73 11.01
CA PHE A 124 -15.36 -9.21 9.76
C PHE A 124 -14.27 -9.51 8.71
N PHE A 125 -14.56 -10.46 7.83
CA PHE A 125 -13.68 -10.82 6.72
C PHE A 125 -13.76 -9.75 5.60
N ASP A 126 -12.62 -9.25 5.14
CA ASP A 126 -12.54 -8.31 4.01
C ASP A 126 -12.61 -9.07 2.67
N GLU A 127 -13.79 -9.04 2.06
CA GLU A 127 -14.07 -9.69 0.77
C GLU A 127 -13.41 -9.01 -0.44
N THR A 128 -12.69 -7.90 -0.25
CA THR A 128 -12.11 -7.13 -1.36
C THR A 128 -10.68 -7.52 -1.71
N LYS A 129 -9.97 -8.24 -0.83
CA LYS A 129 -8.60 -8.71 -1.08
C LYS A 129 -8.59 -9.92 -2.01
N ARG A 130 -7.59 -10.00 -2.88
CA ARG A 130 -7.46 -11.04 -3.90
C ARG A 130 -6.38 -12.07 -3.60
N ALA A 131 -5.27 -11.64 -3.00
CA ALA A 131 -4.10 -12.48 -2.79
C ALA A 131 -3.81 -12.71 -1.30
N MET A 132 -4.17 -11.77 -0.45
CA MET A 132 -4.09 -11.92 1.01
C MET A 132 -5.48 -12.13 1.61
N VAL A 133 -5.51 -12.70 2.81
CA VAL A 133 -6.70 -12.73 3.65
C VAL A 133 -6.58 -11.60 4.65
N SER A 134 -7.61 -10.78 4.79
CA SER A 134 -7.64 -9.68 5.75
C SER A 134 -8.92 -9.78 6.58
N VAL A 135 -8.77 -9.60 7.88
CA VAL A 135 -9.88 -9.56 8.83
C VAL A 135 -9.82 -8.26 9.61
N GLU A 136 -10.86 -7.44 9.52
CA GLU A 136 -10.91 -6.08 10.07
C GLU A 136 -11.80 -6.01 11.32
N GLN A 137 -11.45 -5.10 12.24
CA GLN A 137 -12.25 -4.76 13.41
C GLN A 137 -13.65 -4.26 12.99
N SER A 138 -14.70 -4.79 13.62
CA SER A 138 -16.06 -4.29 13.47
C SER A 138 -16.20 -2.87 14.05
N LEU A 139 -16.91 -1.99 13.33
CA LEU A 139 -17.01 -0.55 13.65
C LEU A 139 -17.63 -0.26 15.03
N ASP A 140 -18.52 -1.14 15.51
CA ASP A 140 -19.25 -0.95 16.76
C ASP A 140 -18.51 -1.54 17.99
N VAL A 141 -17.29 -2.05 17.81
CA VAL A 141 -16.51 -2.74 18.84
C VAL A 141 -15.43 -1.81 19.39
N SER A 142 -15.17 -1.89 20.70
CA SER A 142 -14.07 -1.13 21.30
C SER A 142 -12.72 -1.70 20.87
N SER A 143 -11.73 -0.84 20.64
CA SER A 143 -10.38 -1.31 20.29
C SER A 143 -9.78 -2.25 21.35
N ALA A 144 -10.14 -2.08 22.62
CA ALA A 144 -9.66 -2.97 23.70
C ALA A 144 -10.22 -4.40 23.56
N ASP A 145 -11.53 -4.53 23.27
CA ASP A 145 -12.17 -5.83 23.08
C ASP A 145 -11.69 -6.49 21.79
N TYR A 146 -11.52 -5.70 20.72
CA TYR A 146 -10.94 -6.18 19.47
C TYR A 146 -9.53 -6.75 19.67
N LEU A 147 -8.61 -5.99 20.28
CA LEU A 147 -7.23 -6.43 20.47
C LEU A 147 -7.12 -7.69 21.35
N ALA A 148 -8.03 -7.87 22.31
CA ALA A 148 -8.11 -9.10 23.08
C ALA A 148 -8.52 -10.29 22.20
N GLY A 149 -9.55 -10.14 21.36
CA GLY A 149 -10.01 -11.19 20.45
C GLY A 149 -9.06 -11.46 19.27
N GLN A 150 -8.39 -10.43 18.75
CA GLN A 150 -7.41 -10.53 17.68
C GLN A 150 -6.28 -11.49 18.05
N ALA A 151 -5.79 -11.43 19.29
CA ALA A 151 -4.73 -12.32 19.73
C ALA A 151 -5.13 -13.81 19.70
N GLU A 152 -6.41 -14.11 19.97
CA GLU A 152 -6.95 -15.47 19.85
C GLU A 152 -7.19 -15.85 18.39
N PHE A 153 -7.77 -14.95 17.59
CA PHE A 153 -7.98 -15.16 16.16
C PHE A 153 -6.67 -15.46 15.44
N ASP A 154 -5.61 -14.68 15.69
CA ASP A 154 -4.31 -14.89 15.06
C ASP A 154 -3.71 -16.27 15.40
N ALA A 155 -3.97 -16.79 16.60
CA ALA A 155 -3.50 -18.11 17.01
C ALA A 155 -4.27 -19.22 16.27
N ASP A 156 -5.59 -19.10 16.18
CA ASP A 156 -6.43 -20.01 15.41
C ASP A 156 -6.08 -19.97 13.91
N ALA A 157 -5.82 -18.79 13.34
CA ALA A 157 -5.37 -18.64 11.96
C ALA A 157 -4.01 -19.32 11.71
N LEU A 158 -3.10 -19.31 12.69
CA LEU A 158 -1.84 -20.07 12.62
C LEU A 158 -2.06 -21.60 12.67
N ASP A 159 -3.11 -22.05 13.36
CA ASP A 159 -3.54 -23.44 13.33
C ASP A 159 -4.15 -23.84 11.99
N ILE A 160 -4.93 -22.95 11.35
CA ILE A 160 -5.42 -23.16 9.97
C ILE A 160 -4.25 -23.25 9.00
N LEU A 161 -3.28 -22.33 9.04
CA LEU A 161 -2.10 -22.40 8.16
C LEU A 161 -1.41 -23.78 8.26
N ALA A 162 -1.24 -24.27 9.48
CA ALA A 162 -0.62 -25.58 9.71
C ALA A 162 -1.47 -26.76 9.21
N SER A 163 -2.81 -26.64 9.18
CA SER A 163 -3.69 -27.70 8.64
C SER A 163 -3.52 -27.88 7.13
N TYR A 164 -3.10 -26.81 6.44
CA TYR A 164 -2.76 -26.80 5.02
C TYR A 164 -1.30 -27.16 4.71
N ASP A 165 -0.50 -27.49 5.73
CA ASP A 165 0.96 -27.63 5.61
C ASP A 165 1.62 -26.36 5.06
N MET A 166 1.12 -25.19 5.49
CA MET A 166 1.65 -23.87 5.13
C MET A 166 2.38 -23.28 6.33
N GLY A 167 3.69 -23.09 6.19
CA GLY A 167 4.53 -22.56 7.27
C GLY A 167 4.23 -21.09 7.54
N GLY A 168 3.98 -20.76 8.81
CA GLY A 168 3.54 -19.44 9.25
C GLY A 168 4.46 -18.81 10.30
N ILE A 169 4.52 -17.48 10.34
CA ILE A 169 5.15 -16.72 11.42
C ILE A 169 4.19 -15.68 11.99
N ARG A 170 4.21 -15.51 13.31
CA ARG A 170 3.50 -14.45 14.01
C ARG A 170 4.36 -13.86 15.11
N LEU A 171 4.61 -12.56 15.10
CA LEU A 171 5.38 -11.85 16.14
C LEU A 171 6.71 -12.55 16.51
N GLY A 172 7.40 -13.12 15.51
CA GLY A 172 8.67 -13.87 15.69
C GLY A 172 8.50 -15.33 16.12
N GLN A 173 7.28 -15.81 16.34
CA GLN A 173 7.00 -17.22 16.57
C GLN A 173 6.79 -17.93 15.24
N GLU A 174 7.79 -18.70 14.82
CA GLU A 174 7.76 -19.49 13.60
C GLU A 174 7.11 -20.86 13.83
N ARG A 175 6.30 -21.29 12.87
CA ARG A 175 5.75 -22.63 12.74
C ARG A 175 5.97 -23.09 11.29
N PRO A 176 7.11 -23.72 10.99
CA PRO A 176 7.42 -24.14 9.63
C PRO A 176 6.48 -25.27 9.16
N ASP A 177 6.39 -25.43 7.84
CA ASP A 177 5.71 -26.57 7.20
C ASP A 177 6.51 -27.88 7.30
N SER A 178 6.01 -28.94 6.65
CA SER A 178 6.68 -30.25 6.57
C SER A 178 8.05 -30.24 5.87
N ASN A 179 8.35 -29.19 5.08
CA ASN A 179 9.64 -28.98 4.43
C ASN A 179 10.59 -28.11 5.27
N GLY A 180 10.12 -27.53 6.37
CA GLY A 180 10.90 -26.62 7.21
C GLY A 180 10.81 -25.16 6.77
N GLU A 181 9.92 -24.81 5.85
CA GLU A 181 9.80 -23.48 5.27
C GLU A 181 8.76 -22.63 6.01
N VAL A 182 8.95 -21.30 5.99
CA VAL A 182 8.00 -20.30 6.48
C VAL A 182 7.66 -19.37 5.32
N GLY A 183 6.50 -19.64 4.70
CA GLY A 183 6.05 -18.93 3.50
C GLY A 183 5.08 -17.79 3.76
N TYR A 184 4.45 -17.78 4.94
CA TYR A 184 3.35 -16.87 5.27
C TYR A 184 3.56 -16.17 6.61
N ARG A 185 2.99 -14.98 6.75
CA ARG A 185 2.95 -14.22 8.01
C ARG A 185 1.52 -13.89 8.38
N ILE A 186 1.29 -13.85 9.68
CA ILE A 186 0.13 -13.22 10.30
C ILE A 186 0.62 -11.87 10.83
N ASP A 187 0.13 -10.79 10.24
CA ASP A 187 0.56 -9.41 10.44
C ASP A 187 -0.58 -8.60 11.09
N PRO A 188 -0.72 -8.65 12.42
CA PRO A 188 -1.73 -7.89 13.14
C PRO A 188 -1.37 -6.39 13.19
N THR A 189 -2.37 -5.55 12.91
CA THR A 189 -2.37 -4.10 13.11
C THR A 189 -3.35 -3.72 14.23
N ILE A 190 -3.50 -2.42 14.50
CA ILE A 190 -4.44 -1.92 15.53
C ILE A 190 -5.90 -2.24 15.19
N ILE A 191 -6.24 -2.39 13.91
CA ILE A 191 -7.64 -2.53 13.43
C ILE A 191 -7.85 -3.68 12.44
N SER A 192 -6.82 -4.47 12.14
CA SER A 192 -6.92 -5.60 11.21
C SER A 192 -5.86 -6.65 11.48
N THR A 193 -6.06 -7.87 10.98
CA THR A 193 -5.00 -8.86 10.81
C THR A 193 -4.94 -9.24 9.33
N ASP A 194 -3.77 -9.02 8.71
CA ASP A 194 -3.47 -9.54 7.38
C ASP A 194 -2.80 -10.92 7.51
N ILE A 195 -3.19 -11.89 6.68
CA ILE A 195 -2.52 -13.16 6.47
C ILE A 195 -2.03 -13.17 5.03
N GLU A 196 -0.72 -13.31 4.84
CA GLU A 196 -0.12 -13.05 3.53
C GLU A 196 1.22 -13.75 3.34
N SER A 197 1.68 -13.86 2.09
CA SER A 197 3.03 -14.35 1.83
C SER A 197 4.09 -13.41 2.45
N VAL A 198 5.13 -13.98 3.04
CA VAL A 198 6.28 -13.21 3.56
C VAL A 198 7.01 -12.40 2.48
N ARG A 199 6.82 -12.76 1.20
CA ARG A 199 7.37 -12.06 0.04
C ARG A 199 6.65 -10.74 -0.25
N LEU A 200 5.44 -10.52 0.28
CA LEU A 200 4.71 -9.27 0.08
C LEU A 200 5.36 -8.12 0.85
N GLY A 201 5.38 -6.94 0.25
CA GLY A 201 6.04 -5.77 0.81
C GLY A 201 6.05 -4.57 -0.13
N LYS A 202 6.30 -3.39 0.44
CA LYS A 202 6.36 -2.14 -0.31
C LYS A 202 7.58 -2.09 -1.25
N ASP A 203 8.63 -2.85 -0.97
CA ASP A 203 9.76 -3.11 -1.86
C ASP A 203 9.37 -3.91 -3.11
N LEU A 204 8.59 -4.97 -2.97
CA LEU A 204 8.03 -5.72 -4.11
C LEU A 204 7.11 -4.82 -4.96
N GLY A 205 6.35 -3.93 -4.30
CA GLY A 205 5.62 -2.90 -5.03
C GLY A 205 6.54 -1.94 -5.79
N ALA A 206 7.64 -1.48 -5.21
CA ALA A 206 8.61 -0.64 -5.93
C ALA A 206 9.21 -1.36 -7.15
N GLU A 207 9.51 -2.66 -7.05
CA GLU A 207 9.93 -3.48 -8.19
C GLU A 207 8.88 -3.48 -9.31
N ARG A 208 7.63 -3.79 -8.97
CA ARG A 208 6.51 -3.83 -9.92
C ARG A 208 6.27 -2.47 -10.56
N ALA A 209 6.45 -1.39 -9.82
CA ALA A 209 6.31 -0.03 -10.35
C ALA A 209 7.29 0.24 -11.49
N LEU A 210 8.56 -0.12 -11.31
CA LEU A 210 9.58 0.03 -12.35
C LEU A 210 9.26 -0.87 -13.57
N ALA A 211 8.82 -2.11 -13.33
CA ALA A 211 8.46 -3.04 -14.39
C ALA A 211 7.25 -2.56 -15.21
N LEU A 212 6.25 -1.95 -14.57
CA LEU A 212 5.07 -1.38 -15.23
C LEU A 212 5.42 -0.14 -16.05
N LEU A 213 6.40 0.65 -15.62
CA LEU A 213 6.81 1.87 -16.32
C LEU A 213 7.75 1.60 -17.50
N ALA A 214 8.58 0.56 -17.43
CA ALA A 214 9.62 0.27 -18.43
C ALA A 214 9.11 0.18 -19.89
N PRO A 215 7.91 -0.37 -20.20
CA PRO A 215 7.39 -0.40 -21.56
C PRO A 215 7.05 0.98 -22.15
N PHE A 216 6.87 2.01 -21.31
CA PHE A 216 6.41 3.34 -21.72
C PHE A 216 7.54 4.36 -21.88
N GLY A 217 8.80 3.93 -21.77
CA GLY A 217 9.98 4.74 -22.03
C GLY A 217 11.01 4.69 -20.90
N GLU A 218 11.91 5.67 -20.90
CA GLU A 218 12.95 5.76 -19.88
C GLU A 218 12.34 6.10 -18.51
N VAL A 219 12.63 5.26 -17.53
CA VAL A 219 12.21 5.43 -16.15
C VAL A 219 13.06 6.55 -15.51
N PRO A 220 12.45 7.52 -14.79
CA PRO A 220 13.19 8.57 -14.11
C PRO A 220 14.32 8.05 -13.22
N THR A 221 15.43 8.79 -13.20
CA THR A 221 16.54 8.50 -12.28
C THR A 221 16.32 9.09 -10.89
N ILE A 222 15.42 10.07 -10.76
CA ILE A 222 15.07 10.75 -9.50
C ILE A 222 13.68 10.31 -9.05
N TRP A 223 13.57 9.91 -7.79
CA TRP A 223 12.33 9.41 -7.19
C TRP A 223 12.00 10.09 -5.87
N ARG A 224 10.70 10.26 -5.63
CA ARG A 224 10.16 10.55 -4.30
C ARG A 224 9.18 9.47 -3.93
N THR A 225 9.45 8.88 -2.78
CA THR A 225 8.49 7.97 -2.14
C THR A 225 7.78 8.73 -1.03
N VAL A 226 6.51 8.41 -0.77
CA VAL A 226 5.73 9.09 0.29
C VAL A 226 4.97 8.04 1.07
N GLY A 227 5.04 8.07 2.40
CA GLY A 227 4.41 7.08 3.27
C GLY A 227 4.20 7.58 4.69
N ASP A 228 3.31 6.92 5.43
CA ASP A 228 3.00 7.22 6.83
C ASP A 228 3.53 6.14 7.81
N SER A 229 3.90 4.96 7.29
CA SER A 229 4.32 3.82 8.10
C SER A 229 5.83 3.54 7.96
N ARG A 230 6.35 2.72 8.88
CA ARG A 230 7.75 2.28 8.79
C ARG A 230 7.98 1.34 7.60
N THR A 231 6.93 0.63 7.16
CA THR A 231 7.03 -0.28 6.00
C THR A 231 7.18 0.46 4.68
N ASP A 232 6.73 1.71 4.59
CA ASP A 232 6.81 2.50 3.36
C ASP A 232 8.23 2.91 2.99
N TYR A 233 9.14 2.93 3.97
CA TYR A 233 10.56 3.12 3.72
C TYR A 233 11.15 2.07 2.80
N ALA A 234 10.56 0.85 2.75
CA ALA A 234 11.02 -0.22 1.87
C ALA A 234 10.92 0.17 0.38
N MET A 235 10.01 1.09 0.01
CA MET A 235 9.98 1.67 -1.34
C MET A 235 11.27 2.41 -1.66
N ALA A 236 11.71 3.28 -0.74
CA ALA A 236 12.93 4.07 -0.94
C ALA A 236 14.18 3.21 -0.81
N ASP A 237 14.20 2.25 0.13
CA ASP A 237 15.29 1.28 0.27
C ASP A 237 15.53 0.52 -1.04
N TYR A 238 14.45 0.02 -1.66
CA TYR A 238 14.53 -0.71 -2.93
C TYR A 238 15.10 0.18 -4.05
N LEU A 239 14.56 1.39 -4.23
CA LEU A 239 15.02 2.32 -5.27
C LEU A 239 16.48 2.75 -5.04
N PHE A 240 16.85 3.05 -3.79
CA PHE A 240 18.23 3.40 -3.44
C PHE A 240 19.20 2.26 -3.74
N ALA A 241 18.84 1.02 -3.37
CA ALA A 241 19.66 -0.16 -3.64
C ALA A 241 19.85 -0.44 -5.14
N LYS A 242 18.92 0.01 -6.00
CA LYS A 242 19.03 -0.04 -7.47
C LYS A 242 19.79 1.15 -8.07
N GLY A 243 20.23 2.12 -7.25
CA GLY A 243 21.06 3.25 -7.67
C GLY A 243 20.27 4.49 -8.11
N TYR A 244 18.97 4.58 -7.82
CA TYR A 244 18.18 5.78 -8.07
C TYR A 244 18.49 6.88 -7.04
N ASP A 245 18.38 8.14 -7.46
CA ASP A 245 18.39 9.29 -6.55
C ASP A 245 17.02 9.40 -5.87
N VAL A 246 16.93 9.00 -4.61
CA VAL A 246 15.67 8.91 -3.87
C VAL A 246 15.68 9.81 -2.65
N ALA A 247 14.50 10.36 -2.34
CA ALA A 247 14.19 10.82 -1.00
C ALA A 247 12.83 10.25 -0.57
N HIS A 248 12.67 10.00 0.73
CA HIS A 248 11.40 9.55 1.31
C HIS A 248 10.72 10.71 2.03
N VAL A 249 9.45 10.95 1.74
CA VAL A 249 8.63 11.93 2.44
C VAL A 249 7.85 11.19 3.52
N ASP A 250 8.18 11.44 4.78
CA ASP A 250 7.52 10.85 5.94
C ASP A 250 6.40 11.78 6.40
N VAL A 251 5.14 11.37 6.20
CA VAL A 251 3.97 12.17 6.61
C VAL A 251 3.55 11.91 8.06
N ARG A 252 4.27 11.05 8.78
CA ARG A 252 4.00 10.73 10.19
C ARG A 252 5.28 10.55 11.01
N PRO A 253 6.12 11.61 11.10
CA PRO A 253 7.43 11.52 11.73
C PRO A 253 7.38 11.28 13.26
N SER A 254 6.22 11.52 13.91
CA SER A 254 6.01 11.28 15.35
C SER A 254 6.21 9.82 15.76
N ASP A 255 6.05 8.90 14.80
CA ASP A 255 6.14 7.47 15.02
C ASP A 255 7.60 6.96 14.96
N GLY A 256 8.55 7.89 14.80
CA GLY A 256 9.99 7.63 14.84
C GLY A 256 10.59 7.49 13.45
N VAL A 257 11.50 8.39 13.10
CA VAL A 257 12.16 8.43 11.79
C VAL A 257 13.43 7.57 11.82
N PRO A 258 13.53 6.52 11.00
CA PRO A 258 14.72 5.66 10.94
C PRO A 258 15.91 6.41 10.32
N GLU A 259 17.12 6.03 10.71
CA GLU A 259 18.33 6.47 10.01
C GLU A 259 18.43 5.79 8.64
N LYS A 260 18.57 6.58 7.57
CA LYS A 260 18.63 6.10 6.18
C LYS A 260 19.79 6.74 5.42
N PRO A 261 20.35 6.05 4.41
CA PRO A 261 21.45 6.57 3.59
C PRO A 261 20.98 7.60 2.53
N TYR A 262 19.69 7.88 2.47
CA TYR A 262 19.05 8.84 1.57
C TYR A 262 18.26 9.89 2.39
N PRO A 263 17.96 11.08 1.82
CA PRO A 263 17.22 12.11 2.53
C PRO A 263 15.81 11.67 2.93
N ILE A 264 15.42 12.06 4.13
CA ILE A 264 14.04 11.98 4.61
C ILE A 264 13.51 13.41 4.70
N LEU A 265 12.40 13.66 4.01
CA LEU A 265 11.73 14.95 3.93
C LEU A 265 10.51 14.93 4.84
N ILE A 266 10.33 16.00 5.60
CA ILE A 266 9.24 16.15 6.55
C ILE A 266 8.67 17.56 6.38
N GLU A 267 7.35 17.67 6.27
CA GLU A 267 6.65 18.95 6.27
C GLU A 267 6.38 19.37 7.72
N GLU A 268 7.03 20.46 8.17
CA GLU A 268 6.96 20.89 9.56
C GLU A 268 5.52 21.26 9.98
N GLY A 269 5.04 20.62 11.05
CA GLY A 269 3.72 20.91 11.63
C GLY A 269 2.54 20.32 10.88
N LEU A 270 2.77 19.56 9.81
CA LEU A 270 1.74 18.85 9.05
C LEU A 270 1.92 17.34 9.19
N VAL A 271 0.83 16.58 9.07
CA VAL A 271 0.84 15.11 9.05
C VAL A 271 -0.13 14.56 8.03
N ASN A 272 0.01 13.27 7.71
CA ASN A 272 -0.89 12.52 6.83
C ASN A 272 -1.16 13.28 5.51
N GLU A 273 -2.43 13.44 5.14
CA GLU A 273 -2.85 13.95 3.85
C GLU A 273 -2.56 15.46 3.73
N GLU A 274 -2.46 16.17 4.85
CA GLU A 274 -2.07 17.58 4.86
C GLU A 274 -0.60 17.74 4.49
N ALA A 275 0.28 16.89 5.05
CA ALA A 275 1.70 16.86 4.68
C ALA A 275 1.89 16.36 3.24
N GLY A 276 1.15 15.32 2.83
CA GLY A 276 1.16 14.84 1.45
C GLY A 276 0.70 15.91 0.45
N ALA A 277 -0.38 16.65 0.75
CA ALA A 277 -0.85 17.75 -0.06
C ALA A 277 0.18 18.89 -0.16
N ALA A 278 0.83 19.26 0.95
CA ALA A 278 1.86 20.29 0.96
C ALA A 278 3.07 19.89 0.09
N PHE A 279 3.53 18.64 0.20
CA PHE A 279 4.60 18.10 -0.64
C PHE A 279 4.23 18.14 -2.13
N LEU A 280 3.03 17.66 -2.50
CA LEU A 280 2.56 17.65 -3.89
C LEU A 280 2.36 19.07 -4.44
N ALA A 281 1.86 20.00 -3.63
CA ALA A 281 1.77 21.42 -3.98
C ALA A 281 3.16 22.01 -4.26
N GLY A 282 4.16 21.67 -3.45
CA GLY A 282 5.56 22.04 -3.67
C GLY A 282 6.10 21.50 -5.00
N CYS A 283 5.79 20.25 -5.34
CA CYS A 283 6.16 19.65 -6.64
C CYS A 283 5.50 20.40 -7.81
N VAL A 284 4.21 20.74 -7.69
CA VAL A 284 3.48 21.51 -8.71
C VAL A 284 4.05 22.92 -8.87
N ALA A 285 4.50 23.56 -7.79
CA ALA A 285 5.11 24.89 -7.85
C ALA A 285 6.45 24.90 -8.60
N VAL A 286 7.15 23.77 -8.66
CA VAL A 286 8.40 23.60 -9.42
C VAL A 286 8.11 23.49 -10.92
N LEU A 287 7.00 22.85 -11.32
CA LEU A 287 6.58 22.79 -12.73
C LEU A 287 6.23 24.16 -13.33
N ALA A 288 5.92 25.15 -12.49
CA ALA A 288 5.51 26.48 -12.92
C ALA A 288 6.68 27.47 -13.09
N GLN A 289 7.90 27.04 -12.76
CA GLN A 289 9.14 27.80 -12.92
C GLN A 289 9.80 27.42 -14.24
#